data_AF-A0A0D7B7X9-F1
#
_entry.id   AF-A0A0D7B7X9-F1
#
_cell.length_a   1.000
_cell.length_b   1.000
_cell.length_c   1.000
_cell.angle_alpha   90.00
_cell.angle_beta   90.00
_cell.angle_gamma   90.00
#
_symmetry.space_group_name_H-M   'P 1'
#
loop_
_entity.id
_entity.type
_entity.pdbx_description
1 polymer ?
#
loop_
_entity_poly.entity_id
_entity_poly.type
_entity_poly.pdbx_seq_one_letter_code
_entity_poly.pdbx_strand_id
1 'polypeptide(L)'
;MADFSLVDPAGWTMSLHSIYSAYISFFQIHNIPWYDRSWGHLFANFGDFLAFSWPVITLTDAETGKADIVTRPSNLNAFIKMVKTRFGETLPIPPNISTVTPFSTAHRHVRHIADFPSFKKLHATLPAAELAALKTRIRAGDPSAIMPLWGSHSKTFLSISFTWSERNEKSCLEWGYAAMRCGVLDSQGEWPPIPDMNYRVGHYVTSEYSSKTINKVNPTYPWAYAFGDTQVIVKSHITQVVNAIISSLASPDSETNSNTLVLVTFGSSSHLLAKLEELGIKLPSNVFVLDAQAYERTLFNQGFRGEMPSRQPGMSMSLDNIIRSLLGVVGGVGGPIPIGGAMVTPHNTGNDAFLSLLAFQMLVEPDGVEIPNLSARKINTPMPMAMPPMMAPPMMPMATGLPMMGLPPPVRPSMGWRNSMPIMPDDLADEFGQIRVSTAPAGGHKGSGLGGAHATGLAATTGGAHGRAANRSPGRHLDVDSQGGPRMRTLSGNALRQGRE
;
A
#
# COMPACT_ATOMS: atom_id res chain seq x y z
N MET A 1 -28.78 -22.67 -16.01
CA MET A 1 -28.39 -21.25 -16.12
C MET A 1 -28.65 -20.64 -14.75
N ALA A 2 -27.63 -20.15 -14.04
CA ALA A 2 -27.85 -19.49 -12.76
C ALA A 2 -28.35 -18.07 -13.03
N ASP A 3 -29.47 -17.67 -12.44
CA ASP A 3 -29.99 -16.31 -12.56
C ASP A 3 -28.99 -15.31 -11.96
N PHE A 4 -28.41 -14.47 -12.81
CA PHE A 4 -27.47 -13.42 -12.42
C PHE A 4 -28.26 -12.17 -12.00
N SER A 5 -28.70 -12.11 -10.74
CA SER A 5 -29.32 -10.91 -10.18
C SER A 5 -28.27 -10.07 -9.43
N LEU A 6 -28.01 -8.87 -9.94
CA LEU A 6 -27.27 -7.83 -9.23
C LEU A 6 -28.24 -6.99 -8.39
N VAL A 7 -27.86 -6.70 -7.15
CA VAL A 7 -28.66 -5.86 -6.23
C VAL A 7 -27.83 -4.75 -5.62
N ASP A 8 -28.51 -3.68 -5.25
CA ASP A 8 -27.97 -2.66 -4.35
C ASP A 8 -27.76 -3.27 -2.95
N PRO A 9 -26.54 -3.12 -2.36
CA PRO A 9 -26.26 -3.45 -0.96
C PRO A 9 -27.20 -2.82 0.07
N ALA A 10 -27.82 -1.69 -0.24
CA ALA A 10 -28.74 -1.02 0.68
C ALA A 10 -29.87 -1.97 1.14
N GLY A 11 -30.07 -2.04 2.46
CA GLY A 11 -31.08 -2.89 3.11
C GLY A 11 -30.69 -4.36 3.30
N TRP A 12 -29.50 -4.79 2.86
CA TRP A 12 -28.92 -6.09 3.19
C TRP A 12 -28.04 -5.98 4.43
N THR A 13 -28.65 -6.02 5.60
CA THR A 13 -27.96 -5.64 6.84
C THR A 13 -27.87 -6.78 7.85
N MET A 14 -28.61 -7.88 7.71
CA MET A 14 -28.67 -8.91 8.75
C MET A 14 -27.69 -10.05 8.47
N SER A 15 -26.76 -10.29 9.38
CA SER A 15 -25.83 -11.43 9.29
C SER A 15 -26.61 -12.75 9.31
N LEU A 16 -26.45 -13.59 8.27
CA LEU A 16 -27.19 -14.83 8.15
C LEU A 16 -26.86 -15.80 9.29
N HIS A 17 -25.57 -15.94 9.62
CA HIS A 17 -25.14 -16.79 10.72
C HIS A 17 -25.64 -16.25 12.07
N SER A 18 -25.65 -14.93 12.24
CA SER A 18 -26.18 -14.31 13.45
C SER A 18 -27.68 -14.54 13.67
N ILE A 19 -28.48 -14.65 12.60
CA ILE A 19 -29.90 -14.99 12.72
C ILE A 19 -30.06 -16.36 13.39
N TYR A 20 -29.33 -17.37 12.88
CA TYR A 20 -29.36 -18.71 13.45
C TYR A 20 -28.91 -18.72 14.91
N SER A 21 -27.76 -18.11 15.21
CA SER A 21 -27.25 -18.09 16.59
C SER A 21 -28.18 -17.34 17.54
N ALA A 22 -28.79 -16.23 17.11
CA ALA A 22 -29.75 -15.48 17.91
C ALA A 22 -30.99 -16.30 18.25
N TYR A 23 -31.48 -17.12 17.32
CA TYR A 23 -32.59 -18.05 17.59
C TYR A 23 -32.22 -19.12 18.61
N ILE A 24 -31.07 -19.78 18.46
CA ILE A 24 -30.61 -20.80 19.40
C ILE A 24 -30.47 -20.21 20.80
N SER A 25 -29.82 -19.05 20.92
CA SER A 25 -29.69 -18.35 22.21
C SER A 25 -31.03 -17.93 22.79
N PHE A 26 -31.96 -17.43 21.96
CA PHE A 26 -33.30 -17.06 22.41
C PHE A 26 -34.06 -18.25 22.98
N PHE A 27 -34.00 -19.42 22.32
CA PHE A 27 -34.66 -20.62 22.83
C PHE A 27 -34.09 -21.06 24.18
N GLN A 28 -32.76 -20.97 24.35
CA GLN A 28 -32.09 -21.30 25.62
C GLN A 28 -32.51 -20.34 26.74
N ILE A 29 -32.47 -19.03 26.50
CA ILE A 29 -32.79 -18.00 27.51
C ILE A 29 -34.24 -18.12 27.97
N HIS A 30 -35.16 -18.44 27.05
CA HIS A 30 -36.59 -18.52 27.33
C HIS A 30 -37.08 -19.94 27.65
N ASN A 31 -36.16 -20.91 27.82
CA ASN A 31 -36.48 -22.33 28.06
C ASN A 31 -37.52 -22.90 27.08
N ILE A 32 -37.41 -22.54 25.80
CA ILE A 32 -38.31 -23.03 24.76
C ILE A 32 -37.84 -24.42 24.32
N PRO A 33 -38.65 -25.48 24.46
CA PRO A 33 -38.31 -26.83 24.00
C PRO A 33 -38.47 -26.92 22.49
N TRP A 34 -37.62 -26.20 21.75
CA TRP A 34 -37.70 -26.06 20.29
C TRP A 34 -37.55 -27.40 19.58
N TYR A 35 -36.83 -28.36 20.17
CA TYR A 35 -36.63 -29.71 19.63
C TYR A 35 -37.91 -30.56 19.59
N ASP A 36 -38.91 -30.25 20.43
CA ASP A 36 -40.23 -30.90 20.40
C ASP A 36 -41.22 -30.19 19.46
N ARG A 37 -40.83 -29.05 18.88
CA ARG A 37 -41.67 -28.29 17.95
C ARG A 37 -41.60 -28.90 16.55
N SER A 38 -42.70 -28.78 15.81
CA SER A 38 -42.80 -29.32 14.44
C SER A 38 -41.77 -28.71 13.48
N TRP A 39 -41.40 -27.44 13.70
CA TRP A 39 -40.34 -26.72 12.98
C TRP A 39 -38.94 -26.89 13.57
N GLY A 40 -38.80 -27.60 14.70
CA GLY A 40 -37.54 -27.74 15.43
C GLY A 40 -36.39 -28.30 14.62
N HIS A 41 -36.67 -29.19 13.67
CA HIS A 41 -35.67 -29.76 12.75
C HIS A 41 -34.92 -28.70 11.94
N LEU A 42 -35.53 -27.53 11.66
CA LEU A 42 -34.86 -26.41 10.97
C LEU A 42 -33.73 -25.78 11.80
N PHE A 43 -33.67 -26.07 13.11
CA PHE A 43 -32.67 -25.55 14.04
C PHE A 43 -31.78 -26.66 14.62
N ALA A 44 -31.89 -27.90 14.13
CA ALA A 44 -31.07 -29.01 14.60
C ALA A 44 -29.57 -28.76 14.37
N ASN A 45 -29.23 -28.12 13.25
CA ASN A 45 -27.92 -27.55 12.99
C ASN A 45 -28.02 -26.40 11.96
N PHE A 46 -26.92 -25.69 11.74
CA PHE A 46 -26.91 -24.58 10.78
C PHE A 46 -27.17 -25.02 9.34
N GLY A 47 -26.80 -26.25 8.95
CA GLY A 47 -27.11 -26.78 7.62
C GLY A 47 -28.61 -26.93 7.37
N ASP A 48 -29.34 -27.47 8.35
CA ASP A 48 -30.80 -27.61 8.26
C ASP A 48 -31.51 -26.26 8.23
N PHE A 49 -30.97 -25.26 8.95
CA PHE A 49 -31.47 -23.88 8.89
C PHE A 49 -31.33 -23.27 7.49
N LEU A 50 -30.28 -23.64 6.76
CA LEU A 50 -30.05 -23.16 5.40
C LEU A 50 -31.04 -23.75 4.39
N ALA A 51 -31.77 -24.84 4.70
CA ALA A 51 -32.73 -25.47 3.79
C ALA A 51 -33.86 -24.53 3.32
N PHE A 52 -34.04 -23.37 3.98
CA PHE A 52 -34.90 -22.28 3.50
C PHE A 52 -34.43 -21.65 2.17
N SER A 53 -33.21 -21.95 1.71
CA SER A 53 -32.63 -21.36 0.50
C SER A 53 -32.50 -19.84 0.61
N TRP A 54 -31.75 -19.38 1.61
CA TRP A 54 -31.60 -17.96 1.96
C TRP A 54 -31.01 -17.15 0.80
N PRO A 55 -31.68 -16.07 0.34
CA PRO A 55 -31.07 -15.09 -0.52
C PRO A 55 -30.04 -14.30 0.29
N VAL A 56 -28.80 -14.22 -0.19
CA VAL A 56 -27.68 -13.56 0.49
C VAL A 56 -26.80 -12.78 -0.48
N ILE A 57 -26.05 -11.83 0.09
CA ILE A 57 -24.91 -11.18 -0.55
C ILE A 57 -23.71 -11.16 0.41
N THR A 58 -22.51 -10.97 -0.12
CA THR A 58 -21.31 -10.71 0.67
C THR A 58 -21.07 -9.21 0.78
N LEU A 59 -20.90 -8.72 2.00
CA LEU A 59 -20.57 -7.34 2.30
C LEU A 59 -19.37 -7.24 3.22
N THR A 60 -18.71 -6.10 3.19
CA THR A 60 -17.76 -5.69 4.22
C THR A 60 -18.40 -4.60 5.04
N ASP A 61 -18.33 -4.73 6.36
CA ASP A 61 -18.82 -3.76 7.31
C ASP A 61 -17.98 -2.48 7.27
N ALA A 62 -18.63 -1.32 7.18
CA ALA A 62 -17.97 -0.03 7.06
C ALA A 62 -17.18 0.35 8.32
N GLU A 63 -17.69 -0.05 9.49
CA GLU A 63 -17.11 0.32 10.78
C GLU A 63 -15.96 -0.62 11.15
N THR A 64 -16.25 -1.92 11.19
CA THR A 64 -15.30 -2.95 11.63
C THR A 64 -14.35 -3.42 10.54
N GLY A 65 -14.68 -3.22 9.27
CA GLY A 65 -13.90 -3.73 8.13
C GLY A 65 -13.99 -5.24 7.92
N LYS A 66 -14.81 -5.97 8.70
CA LYS A 66 -15.00 -7.41 8.57
C LYS A 66 -16.03 -7.74 7.49
N ALA A 67 -15.83 -8.83 6.76
CA ALA A 67 -16.79 -9.27 5.77
C ALA A 67 -17.77 -10.29 6.35
N ASP A 68 -19.00 -10.25 5.86
CA ASP A 68 -20.08 -11.13 6.30
C ASP A 68 -21.00 -11.53 5.13
N ILE A 69 -21.74 -12.61 5.34
CA ILE A 69 -22.80 -13.10 4.46
C ILE A 69 -24.14 -12.62 5.03
N VAL A 70 -24.72 -11.63 4.36
CA VAL A 70 -25.89 -10.92 4.87
C VAL A 70 -27.15 -11.21 4.06
N THR A 71 -28.30 -11.09 4.71
CA THR A 71 -29.62 -11.16 4.10
C THR A 71 -30.46 -9.91 4.44
N ARG A 72 -31.66 -9.82 3.87
CA ARG A 72 -32.61 -8.73 4.13
C ARG A 72 -33.56 -9.07 5.29
N PRO A 73 -34.02 -8.08 6.06
CA PRO A 73 -35.11 -8.27 7.03
C PRO A 73 -36.38 -8.88 6.41
N SER A 74 -36.69 -8.57 5.15
CA SER A 74 -37.81 -9.17 4.43
C SER A 74 -37.68 -10.69 4.27
N ASN A 75 -36.46 -11.21 4.14
CA ASN A 75 -36.21 -12.64 3.98
C ASN A 75 -36.38 -13.38 5.31
N LEU A 76 -36.00 -12.76 6.43
CA LEU A 76 -36.33 -13.26 7.77
C LEU A 76 -37.85 -13.33 7.98
N ASN A 77 -38.58 -12.28 7.59
CA ASN A 77 -40.05 -12.30 7.66
C ASN A 77 -40.65 -13.39 6.78
N ALA A 78 -40.06 -13.65 5.61
CA ALA A 78 -40.49 -14.74 4.73
C ALA A 78 -40.24 -16.12 5.36
N PHE A 79 -39.10 -16.32 6.03
CA PHE A 79 -38.81 -17.54 6.79
C PHE A 79 -39.83 -17.77 7.91
N ILE A 80 -40.14 -16.74 8.69
CA ILE A 80 -41.14 -16.82 9.77
C ILE A 80 -42.54 -17.12 9.20
N LYS A 81 -42.91 -16.49 8.08
CA LYS A 81 -44.18 -16.77 7.39
C LYS A 81 -44.23 -18.22 6.86
N MET A 82 -43.11 -18.74 6.37
CA MET A 82 -43.00 -20.14 5.95
C MET A 82 -43.24 -21.07 7.15
N VAL A 83 -42.64 -20.79 8.31
CA VAL A 83 -42.87 -21.59 9.52
C VAL A 83 -44.36 -21.59 9.90
N LYS A 84 -44.98 -20.41 9.94
CA LYS A 84 -46.41 -20.27 10.24
C LYS A 84 -47.33 -21.03 9.28
N THR A 85 -47.03 -20.97 7.99
CA THR A 85 -47.89 -21.58 6.95
C THR A 85 -47.71 -23.09 6.83
N ARG A 86 -46.49 -23.60 7.00
CA ARG A 86 -46.20 -25.04 6.88
C ARG A 86 -46.46 -25.83 8.15
N PHE A 87 -46.26 -25.21 9.31
CA PHE A 87 -46.32 -25.90 10.60
C PHE A 87 -47.48 -25.44 11.50
N GLY A 88 -48.17 -24.35 11.15
CA GLY A 88 -49.26 -23.81 11.95
C GLY A 88 -48.81 -23.11 13.24
N GLU A 89 -47.50 -22.99 13.48
CA GLU A 89 -46.90 -22.40 14.68
C GLU A 89 -46.26 -21.03 14.38
N THR A 90 -46.24 -20.13 15.35
CA THR A 90 -45.56 -18.82 15.20
C THR A 90 -44.16 -18.84 15.79
N LEU A 91 -43.21 -18.28 15.05
CA LEU A 91 -41.84 -18.10 15.52
C LEU A 91 -41.58 -16.61 15.82
N PRO A 92 -41.18 -16.22 17.04
CA PRO A 92 -40.86 -14.83 17.36
C PRO A 92 -39.57 -14.38 16.65
N ILE A 93 -39.34 -13.07 16.52
CA ILE A 93 -38.06 -12.53 16.06
C ILE A 93 -37.16 -12.38 17.29
N PRO A 94 -35.97 -13.03 17.34
CA PRO A 94 -35.09 -12.94 18.49
C PRO A 94 -34.43 -11.54 18.54
N PRO A 95 -34.14 -11.01 19.74
CA PRO A 95 -33.29 -9.83 19.88
C PRO A 95 -31.83 -10.18 19.50
N ASN A 96 -30.98 -9.16 19.35
CA ASN A 96 -29.53 -9.30 19.18
C ASN A 96 -29.06 -9.97 17.87
N ILE A 97 -29.81 -9.82 16.78
CA ILE A 97 -29.28 -10.17 15.45
C ILE A 97 -28.27 -9.11 15.04
N SER A 98 -27.06 -9.53 14.73
CA SER A 98 -25.97 -8.65 14.27
C SER A 98 -26.36 -7.96 12.97
N THR A 99 -26.15 -6.64 12.95
CA THR A 99 -26.37 -5.79 11.79
C THR A 99 -25.04 -5.32 11.22
N VAL A 100 -24.93 -5.32 9.89
CA VAL A 100 -23.77 -4.91 9.12
C VAL A 100 -24.11 -3.66 8.32
N THR A 101 -23.22 -2.67 8.36
CA THR A 101 -23.34 -1.45 7.56
C THR A 101 -22.49 -1.58 6.29
N PRO A 102 -23.06 -1.53 5.08
CA PRO A 102 -22.29 -1.75 3.86
C PRO A 102 -21.18 -0.69 3.66
N PHE A 103 -19.92 -1.12 3.52
CA PHE A 103 -18.79 -0.24 3.15
C PHE A 103 -18.93 0.34 1.74
N SER A 104 -19.45 -0.45 0.79
CA SER A 104 -19.55 -0.09 -0.62
C SER A 104 -20.99 -0.13 -1.09
N THR A 105 -21.35 0.82 -1.94
CA THR A 105 -22.64 0.87 -2.66
C THR A 105 -22.59 0.12 -4.00
N ALA A 106 -21.45 -0.49 -4.35
CA ALA A 106 -21.34 -1.23 -5.60
C ALA A 106 -22.27 -2.44 -5.61
N HIS A 107 -22.94 -2.67 -6.73
CA HIS A 107 -23.86 -3.79 -6.88
C HIS A 107 -23.20 -5.14 -6.54
N ARG A 108 -23.97 -6.02 -5.90
CA ARG A 108 -23.53 -7.36 -5.47
C ARG A 108 -24.39 -8.43 -6.08
N HIS A 109 -23.78 -9.59 -6.34
CA HIS A 109 -24.49 -10.76 -6.80
C HIS A 109 -25.29 -11.39 -5.67
N VAL A 110 -26.60 -11.56 -5.86
CA VAL A 110 -27.43 -12.36 -4.97
C VAL A 110 -27.14 -13.82 -5.21
N ARG A 111 -26.93 -14.57 -4.13
CA ARG A 111 -26.81 -16.02 -4.14
C ARG A 111 -27.91 -16.60 -3.27
N HIS A 112 -28.38 -17.79 -3.62
CA HIS A 112 -29.28 -18.56 -2.77
C HIS A 112 -28.47 -19.67 -2.12
N ILE A 113 -28.45 -19.70 -0.79
CA ILE A 113 -27.70 -20.69 -0.02
C ILE A 113 -28.71 -21.63 0.64
N ALA A 114 -28.73 -22.88 0.17
CA ALA A 114 -29.65 -23.92 0.62
C ALA A 114 -28.99 -24.97 1.52
N ASP A 115 -27.67 -24.96 1.63
CA ASP A 115 -26.89 -26.02 2.26
C ASP A 115 -25.55 -25.51 2.82
N PHE A 116 -25.00 -26.28 3.78
CA PHE A 116 -23.75 -25.94 4.46
C PHE A 116 -22.51 -25.94 3.54
N PRO A 117 -22.32 -26.90 2.60
CA PRO A 117 -21.24 -26.82 1.62
C PRO A 117 -21.22 -25.53 0.79
N SER A 118 -22.38 -25.09 0.31
CA SER A 118 -22.55 -23.83 -0.44
C SER A 118 -22.21 -22.61 0.42
N PHE A 119 -22.67 -22.61 1.68
CA PHE A 119 -22.29 -21.58 2.65
C PHE A 119 -20.78 -21.55 2.88
N LYS A 120 -20.15 -22.71 3.13
CA LYS A 120 -18.71 -22.82 3.38
C LYS A 120 -17.88 -22.30 2.21
N LYS A 121 -18.29 -22.59 0.97
CA LYS A 121 -17.63 -22.04 -0.24
C LYS A 121 -17.73 -20.52 -0.30
N LEU A 122 -18.91 -19.95 0.01
CA LEU A 122 -19.08 -18.50 0.05
C LEU A 122 -18.26 -17.87 1.18
N HIS A 123 -18.30 -18.46 2.38
CA HIS A 123 -17.56 -18.01 3.54
C HIS A 123 -16.04 -17.97 3.31
N ALA A 124 -15.49 -18.94 2.57
CA ALA A 124 -14.07 -18.96 2.22
C ALA A 124 -13.63 -17.73 1.39
N THR A 125 -14.57 -16.98 0.80
CA THR A 125 -14.28 -15.77 0.01
C THR A 125 -14.24 -14.49 0.85
N LEU A 126 -14.68 -14.53 2.12
CA LEU A 126 -14.74 -13.35 2.99
C LEU A 126 -13.39 -12.65 3.19
N PRO A 127 -12.26 -13.35 3.44
CA PRO A 127 -10.97 -12.69 3.62
C PRO A 127 -10.52 -11.87 2.39
N ALA A 128 -10.86 -12.33 1.18
CA ALA A 128 -10.55 -11.58 -0.03
C ALA A 128 -11.39 -10.30 -0.15
N ALA A 129 -12.66 -10.35 0.27
CA ALA A 129 -13.52 -9.16 0.33
C ALA A 129 -13.03 -8.14 1.37
N GLU A 130 -12.59 -8.62 2.55
CA GLU A 130 -11.96 -7.80 3.60
C GLU A 130 -10.71 -7.10 3.07
N LEU A 131 -9.79 -7.84 2.45
CA LEU A 131 -8.58 -7.29 1.88
C LEU A 131 -8.87 -6.22 0.82
N ALA A 132 -9.83 -6.46 -0.08
CA ALA A 132 -10.23 -5.51 -1.11
C ALA A 132 -10.81 -4.21 -0.53
N ALA A 133 -11.64 -4.31 0.50
CA ALA A 133 -12.18 -3.16 1.22
C ALA A 133 -11.07 -2.39 1.94
N LEU A 134 -10.19 -3.10 2.66
CA LEU A 134 -9.06 -2.51 3.37
C LEU A 134 -8.11 -1.74 2.43
N LYS A 135 -7.79 -2.30 1.25
CA LYS A 135 -7.03 -1.61 0.20
C LYS A 135 -7.69 -0.30 -0.23
N THR A 136 -9.02 -0.30 -0.35
CA THR A 136 -9.78 0.89 -0.76
C THR A 136 -9.75 1.95 0.33
N ARG A 137 -9.92 1.57 1.59
CA ARG A 137 -9.85 2.48 2.76
C ARG A 137 -8.48 3.10 2.93
N ILE A 138 -7.41 2.30 2.83
CA ILE A 138 -6.03 2.80 2.91
C ILE A 138 -5.75 3.79 1.77
N ARG A 139 -6.18 3.48 0.54
CA ARG A 139 -6.04 4.39 -0.60
C ARG A 139 -6.81 5.70 -0.42
N ALA A 140 -7.96 5.65 0.25
CA ALA A 140 -8.76 6.83 0.56
C ALA A 140 -8.18 7.67 1.71
N GLY A 141 -7.14 7.19 2.40
CA GLY A 141 -6.55 7.88 3.55
C GLY A 141 -7.41 7.78 4.81
N ASP A 142 -8.11 6.67 5.03
CA ASP A 142 -8.93 6.44 6.22
C ASP A 142 -8.05 6.14 7.47
N PRO A 143 -8.06 7.00 8.51
CA PRO A 143 -7.26 6.79 9.72
C PRO A 143 -7.58 5.50 10.46
N SER A 144 -8.85 5.08 10.46
CA SER A 144 -9.26 3.84 11.13
C SER A 144 -8.72 2.57 10.46
N ALA A 145 -8.26 2.68 9.20
CA ALA A 145 -7.57 1.61 8.50
C ALA A 145 -6.04 1.75 8.57
N ILE A 146 -5.52 2.98 8.50
CA ILE A 146 -4.07 3.25 8.46
C ILE A 146 -3.42 3.09 9.84
N MET A 147 -4.07 3.54 10.92
CA MET A 147 -3.50 3.45 12.27
C MET A 147 -3.29 2.00 12.72
N PRO A 148 -4.24 1.06 12.54
CA PRO A 148 -3.99 -0.35 12.83
C PRO A 148 -2.93 -0.98 11.94
N LEU A 149 -2.80 -0.52 10.68
CA LEU A 149 -1.75 -1.00 9.77
C LEU A 149 -0.36 -0.62 10.30
N TRP A 150 -0.18 0.62 10.73
CA TRP A 150 1.03 1.12 11.39
C TRP A 150 1.29 0.38 12.71
N GLY A 151 0.32 0.38 13.61
CA GLY A 151 0.41 -0.24 14.95
C GLY A 151 0.52 -1.77 14.95
N SER A 152 0.37 -2.44 13.80
CA SER A 152 0.66 -3.87 13.69
C SER A 152 2.15 -4.19 13.80
N HIS A 153 3.01 -3.19 13.57
CA HIS A 153 4.48 -3.28 13.51
C HIS A 153 5.02 -4.34 12.53
N SER A 154 4.16 -5.00 11.76
CA SER A 154 4.50 -6.16 10.92
C SER A 154 4.85 -5.79 9.47
N LYS A 155 4.67 -4.53 9.10
CA LYS A 155 4.76 -4.06 7.72
C LYS A 155 6.14 -3.52 7.37
N THR A 156 6.39 -3.44 6.07
CA THR A 156 7.51 -2.73 5.48
C THR A 156 6.97 -1.59 4.66
N PHE A 157 7.31 -0.36 5.02
CA PHE A 157 6.89 0.82 4.29
C PHE A 157 7.99 1.24 3.33
N LEU A 158 7.63 1.46 2.07
CA LEU A 158 8.55 1.84 1.00
C LEU A 158 7.99 3.08 0.29
N SER A 159 8.79 4.12 0.22
CA SER A 159 8.55 5.30 -0.61
C SER A 159 9.51 5.27 -1.79
N ILE A 160 9.01 5.60 -2.98
CA ILE A 160 9.79 5.66 -4.22
C ILE A 160 9.44 6.94 -4.97
N SER A 161 10.44 7.61 -5.51
CA SER A 161 10.27 8.76 -6.40
C SER A 161 11.08 8.56 -7.68
N PHE A 162 10.56 9.07 -8.80
CA PHE A 162 11.20 9.04 -10.11
C PHE A 162 11.18 10.43 -10.73
N THR A 163 12.24 10.77 -11.45
CA THR A 163 12.25 11.92 -12.35
C THR A 163 12.42 11.44 -13.78
N TRP A 164 11.55 11.91 -14.66
CA TRP A 164 11.54 11.60 -16.08
C TRP A 164 11.95 12.83 -16.91
N SER A 165 12.45 12.61 -18.12
CA SER A 165 12.75 13.72 -19.03
C SER A 165 11.47 14.39 -19.51
N GLU A 166 11.41 15.72 -19.41
CA GLU A 166 10.31 16.54 -19.95
C GLU A 166 10.22 16.45 -21.48
N ARG A 167 11.34 16.13 -22.14
CA ARG A 167 11.39 15.98 -23.60
C ARG A 167 11.08 14.56 -24.05
N ASN A 168 11.27 13.58 -23.18
CA ASN A 168 11.03 12.17 -23.45
C ASN A 168 10.62 11.43 -22.17
N GLU A 169 9.32 11.31 -21.96
CA GLU A 169 8.72 10.73 -20.75
C GLU A 169 9.04 9.24 -20.54
N LYS A 170 9.72 8.58 -21.49
CA LYS A 170 10.25 7.20 -21.37
C LYS A 170 11.68 7.15 -20.82
N SER A 171 12.32 8.31 -20.63
CA SER A 171 13.68 8.41 -20.13
C SER A 171 13.65 8.75 -18.65
N CYS A 172 13.82 7.73 -17.81
CA CYS A 172 14.06 7.91 -16.40
C CYS A 172 15.44 8.55 -16.23
N LEU A 173 15.49 9.70 -15.58
CA LEU A 173 16.72 10.47 -15.32
C LEU A 173 17.30 10.10 -13.96
N GLU A 174 16.41 9.96 -12.98
CA GLU A 174 16.75 9.79 -11.58
C GLU A 174 15.67 8.95 -10.89
N TRP A 175 16.08 8.16 -9.90
CA TRP A 175 15.12 7.54 -8.99
C TRP A 175 15.71 7.39 -7.60
N GLY A 176 14.84 7.41 -6.60
CA GLY A 176 15.21 7.31 -5.20
C GLY A 176 14.19 6.51 -4.41
N TYR A 177 14.63 5.95 -3.30
CA TYR A 177 13.76 5.21 -2.39
C TYR A 177 14.15 5.44 -0.93
N ALA A 178 13.16 5.26 -0.07
CA ALA A 178 13.35 5.14 1.37
C ALA A 178 12.45 3.99 1.88
N ALA A 179 12.97 3.13 2.74
CA ALA A 179 12.25 1.98 3.25
C ALA A 179 12.49 1.75 4.75
N MET A 180 11.45 1.36 5.48
CA MET A 180 11.54 0.91 6.87
C MET A 180 10.88 -0.46 7.03
N ARG A 181 11.59 -1.39 7.68
CA ARG A 181 11.13 -2.76 7.93
C ARG A 181 10.67 -2.88 9.39
N CYS A 182 9.44 -2.46 9.67
CA CYS A 182 8.92 -2.36 11.05
C CYS A 182 9.02 -3.69 11.81
N GLY A 183 8.78 -4.84 11.15
CA GLY A 183 8.81 -6.13 11.85
C GLY A 183 10.20 -6.50 12.39
N VAL A 184 11.27 -6.04 11.73
CA VAL A 184 12.63 -6.23 12.23
C VAL A 184 12.93 -5.27 13.38
N LEU A 185 12.55 -4.00 13.23
CA LEU A 185 12.77 -2.97 14.25
C LEU A 185 12.02 -3.28 15.55
N ASP A 186 10.78 -3.74 15.46
CA ASP A 186 9.96 -4.16 16.60
C ASP A 186 10.62 -5.34 17.35
N SER A 187 11.14 -6.33 16.60
CA SER A 187 11.87 -7.45 17.21
C SER A 187 13.18 -7.05 17.92
N GLN A 188 13.71 -5.86 17.59
CA GLN A 188 14.89 -5.27 18.20
C GLN A 188 14.55 -4.30 19.34
N GLY A 189 13.26 -4.05 19.60
CA GLY A 189 12.81 -3.05 20.57
C GLY A 189 13.03 -1.61 20.10
N GLU A 190 13.23 -1.39 18.80
CA GLU A 190 13.43 -0.07 18.19
C GLU A 190 12.07 0.49 17.72
N TRP A 191 11.33 1.10 18.65
CA TRP A 191 10.06 1.75 18.34
C TRP A 191 9.90 3.09 19.09
N PRO A 192 9.47 4.17 18.42
CA PRO A 192 9.23 4.27 16.97
C PRO A 192 10.54 4.26 16.16
N PRO A 193 10.49 3.94 14.84
CA PRO A 193 11.69 3.97 13.98
C PRO A 193 12.35 5.36 13.96
N ILE A 194 13.66 5.42 14.19
CA ILE A 194 14.46 6.64 14.05
C ILE A 194 14.84 6.79 12.57
N PRO A 195 14.37 7.83 11.85
CA PRO A 195 14.52 7.87 10.39
C PRO A 195 15.97 7.80 9.89
N ASP A 196 16.92 8.43 10.58
CA ASP A 196 18.34 8.41 10.17
C ASP A 196 19.02 7.06 10.34
N MET A 197 18.62 6.30 11.36
CA MET A 197 19.25 5.03 11.72
C MET A 197 18.53 3.84 11.07
N ASN A 198 17.21 3.93 10.97
CA ASN A 198 16.37 2.80 10.61
C ASN A 198 15.86 2.84 9.18
N TYR A 199 15.91 3.98 8.48
CA TYR A 199 15.54 4.02 7.07
C TYR A 199 16.67 3.48 6.21
N ARG A 200 16.33 2.57 5.31
CA ARG A 200 17.17 2.17 4.19
C ARG A 200 16.89 3.09 3.02
N VAL A 201 17.88 3.84 2.60
CA VAL A 201 17.74 4.89 1.59
C VAL A 201 18.66 4.63 0.41
N GLY A 202 18.27 5.12 -0.75
CA GLY A 202 19.15 5.10 -1.92
C GLY A 202 18.70 6.09 -2.98
N HIS A 203 19.67 6.53 -3.77
CA HIS A 203 19.48 7.53 -4.81
C HIS A 203 20.37 7.19 -6.01
N TYR A 204 19.77 7.14 -7.19
CA TYR A 204 20.43 6.73 -8.41
C TYR A 204 20.17 7.72 -9.55
N VAL A 205 21.24 8.07 -10.26
CA VAL A 205 21.20 8.91 -11.46
C VAL A 205 21.59 8.08 -12.68
N THR A 206 20.88 8.30 -13.79
CA THR A 206 21.13 7.61 -15.05
C THR A 206 22.32 8.23 -15.77
N SER A 207 23.37 7.43 -15.98
CA SER A 207 24.68 7.86 -16.49
C SER A 207 24.63 8.59 -17.83
N GLU A 208 23.70 8.17 -18.69
CA GLU A 208 23.52 8.66 -20.06
C GLU A 208 22.95 10.09 -20.09
N TYR A 209 22.28 10.51 -19.02
CA TYR A 209 21.55 11.76 -18.94
C TYR A 209 22.12 12.74 -17.92
N SER A 210 22.95 12.27 -16.98
CA SER A 210 23.47 13.00 -15.81
C SER A 210 24.05 14.39 -16.10
N SER A 211 24.65 14.59 -17.29
CA SER A 211 25.25 15.85 -17.73
C SER A 211 24.65 16.43 -19.01
N LYS A 212 23.66 15.76 -19.61
CA LYS A 212 23.22 16.03 -21.00
C LYS A 212 21.76 16.44 -21.13
N THR A 213 20.91 16.05 -20.19
CA THR A 213 19.48 16.36 -20.24
C THR A 213 19.17 17.45 -19.22
N ILE A 214 18.60 18.56 -19.70
CA ILE A 214 18.20 19.70 -18.86
C ILE A 214 16.67 19.73 -18.80
N ASN A 215 16.11 19.45 -17.62
CA ASN A 215 14.71 19.69 -17.30
C ASN A 215 14.57 21.10 -16.70
N LYS A 216 13.35 21.68 -16.70
CA LYS A 216 13.10 22.99 -16.06
C LYS A 216 13.37 22.96 -14.56
N VAL A 217 13.01 21.84 -13.92
CA VAL A 217 13.43 21.49 -12.55
C VAL A 217 14.56 20.48 -12.71
N ASN A 218 15.76 20.82 -12.24
CA ASN A 218 17.00 20.15 -12.65
C ASN A 218 17.60 19.37 -11.46
N PRO A 219 17.39 18.04 -11.34
CA PRO A 219 17.82 17.31 -10.15
C PRO A 219 19.11 16.49 -10.36
N THR A 220 19.60 16.37 -11.59
CA THR A 220 20.76 15.52 -11.91
C THR A 220 22.11 16.16 -11.62
N TYR A 221 22.21 17.48 -11.41
CA TYR A 221 23.45 18.16 -11.02
C TYR A 221 23.21 19.61 -10.51
N PRO A 222 23.86 20.05 -9.41
CA PRO A 222 24.68 19.25 -8.48
C PRO A 222 23.82 18.23 -7.71
N TRP A 223 24.39 17.08 -7.39
CA TRP A 223 23.71 16.03 -6.62
C TRP A 223 23.42 16.53 -5.21
N ALA A 224 22.21 17.02 -4.98
CA ALA A 224 21.77 17.58 -3.71
C ALA A 224 21.17 16.52 -2.77
N TYR A 225 21.54 15.25 -2.96
CA TYR A 225 21.06 14.15 -2.13
C TYR A 225 21.65 14.27 -0.72
N ALA A 226 20.78 14.46 0.27
CA ALA A 226 21.19 14.78 1.65
C ALA A 226 21.41 13.53 2.51
N PHE A 227 20.86 12.37 2.11
CA PHE A 227 20.75 11.18 2.94
C PHE A 227 21.74 10.06 2.57
N GLY A 228 22.77 10.37 1.78
CA GLY A 228 23.82 9.41 1.45
C GLY A 228 24.53 9.75 0.14
N ASP A 229 25.13 8.74 -0.48
CA ASP A 229 25.83 8.88 -1.75
C ASP A 229 24.90 8.61 -2.94
N THR A 230 25.07 9.40 -4.00
CA THR A 230 24.39 9.20 -5.27
C THR A 230 25.13 8.14 -6.08
N GLN A 231 24.40 7.12 -6.54
CA GLN A 231 24.95 6.09 -7.41
C GLN A 231 24.64 6.41 -8.88
N VAL A 232 25.64 6.28 -9.75
CA VAL A 232 25.45 6.47 -11.18
C VAL A 232 25.31 5.11 -11.86
N ILE A 233 24.18 4.86 -12.51
CA ILE A 233 23.87 3.59 -13.16
C ILE A 233 23.54 3.78 -14.63
N VAL A 234 23.79 2.75 -15.44
CA VAL A 234 23.34 2.72 -16.84
C VAL A 234 21.84 2.50 -16.92
N LYS A 235 21.19 3.08 -17.92
CA LYS A 235 19.73 3.02 -18.14
C LYS A 235 19.20 1.59 -18.14
N SER A 236 19.95 0.65 -18.71
CA SER A 236 19.56 -0.77 -18.80
C SER A 236 19.41 -1.45 -17.44
N HIS A 237 19.99 -0.91 -16.37
CA HIS A 237 19.93 -1.50 -15.03
C HIS A 237 18.79 -0.95 -14.17
N ILE A 238 18.13 0.14 -14.56
CA ILE A 238 17.09 0.78 -13.73
C ILE A 238 16.01 -0.23 -13.33
N THR A 239 15.38 -0.89 -14.30
CA THR A 239 14.34 -1.89 -14.04
C THR A 239 14.84 -3.01 -13.13
N GLN A 240 16.07 -3.49 -13.33
CA GLN A 240 16.65 -4.56 -12.52
C GLN A 240 16.82 -4.12 -11.06
N VAL A 241 17.37 -2.93 -10.82
CA VAL A 241 17.63 -2.44 -9.46
C VAL A 241 16.32 -2.15 -8.72
N VAL A 242 15.35 -1.50 -9.38
CA VAL A 242 14.04 -1.23 -8.77
C VAL A 242 13.32 -2.53 -8.42
N ASN A 243 13.32 -3.52 -9.33
CA ASN A 243 12.73 -4.85 -9.07
C ASN A 243 13.44 -5.57 -7.91
N ALA A 244 14.77 -5.53 -7.85
CA ALA A 244 15.53 -6.16 -6.77
C ALA A 244 15.14 -5.57 -5.41
N ILE A 245 14.99 -4.25 -5.32
CA ILE A 245 14.58 -3.58 -4.08
C ILE A 245 13.15 -3.94 -3.69
N ILE A 246 12.18 -3.82 -4.61
CA ILE A 246 10.77 -4.14 -4.31
C ILE A 246 10.61 -5.62 -3.92
N SER A 247 11.19 -6.54 -4.69
CA SER A 247 11.11 -7.98 -4.42
C SER A 247 11.79 -8.39 -3.11
N SER A 248 12.84 -7.67 -2.69
CA SER A 248 13.49 -7.91 -1.39
C SER A 248 12.64 -7.50 -0.18
N LEU A 249 11.55 -6.74 -0.39
CA LEU A 249 10.69 -6.16 0.65
C LEU A 249 9.27 -6.77 0.64
N ALA A 250 8.80 -7.21 -0.52
CA ALA A 250 7.48 -7.78 -0.70
C ALA A 250 7.42 -9.26 -0.31
N SER A 251 6.32 -9.65 0.32
CA SER A 251 5.93 -11.06 0.46
C SER A 251 5.30 -11.57 -0.84
N PRO A 252 5.09 -12.90 -0.99
CA PRO A 252 4.36 -13.46 -2.13
C PRO A 252 2.95 -12.87 -2.29
N ASP A 253 2.43 -12.96 -3.52
CA ASP A 253 1.07 -12.53 -3.85
C ASP A 253 0.02 -13.47 -3.22
N SER A 254 -1.13 -12.93 -2.83
CA SER A 254 -2.20 -13.67 -2.17
C SER A 254 -3.53 -12.96 -2.31
N GLU A 255 -4.60 -13.70 -2.59
CA GLU A 255 -5.94 -13.11 -2.67
C GLU A 255 -6.57 -12.83 -1.30
N THR A 256 -6.08 -13.48 -0.24
CA THR A 256 -6.67 -13.45 1.11
C THR A 256 -5.79 -12.79 2.16
N ASN A 257 -4.48 -12.70 1.91
CA ASN A 257 -3.52 -12.15 2.87
C ASN A 257 -2.91 -10.86 2.33
N SER A 258 -2.84 -9.84 3.20
CA SER A 258 -2.14 -8.60 2.87
C SER A 258 -0.64 -8.81 2.71
N ASN A 259 -0.03 -8.09 1.77
CA ASN A 259 1.43 -8.12 1.61
C ASN A 259 2.13 -7.52 2.84
N THR A 260 3.38 -7.92 3.09
CA THR A 260 4.24 -7.22 4.06
C THR A 260 4.57 -5.81 3.59
N LEU A 261 4.66 -5.60 2.27
CA LEU A 261 4.99 -4.32 1.66
C LEU A 261 3.78 -3.37 1.60
N VAL A 262 4.00 -2.13 2.02
CA VAL A 262 3.13 -0.97 1.84
C VAL A 262 3.90 0.07 1.03
N LEU A 263 3.37 0.43 -0.15
CA LEU A 263 3.93 1.49 -0.97
C LEU A 263 3.35 2.84 -0.48
N VAL A 264 4.21 3.68 0.07
CA VAL A 264 3.90 5.05 0.49
C VAL A 264 4.15 5.97 -0.70
N THR A 265 3.14 6.76 -1.03
CA THR A 265 3.14 7.70 -2.15
C THR A 265 2.68 9.07 -1.68
N PHE A 266 2.90 10.10 -2.50
CA PHE A 266 2.47 11.44 -2.16
C PHE A 266 1.80 12.11 -3.38
N GLY A 267 0.46 12.17 -3.37
CA GLY A 267 -0.35 12.87 -4.39
C GLY A 267 -0.24 12.34 -5.82
N SER A 268 0.40 11.19 -6.03
CA SER A 268 0.81 10.70 -7.35
C SER A 268 0.73 9.17 -7.48
N SER A 269 -0.04 8.50 -6.62
CA SER A 269 -0.15 7.03 -6.59
C SER A 269 -0.49 6.41 -7.96
N SER A 270 -1.45 6.97 -8.70
CA SER A 270 -1.82 6.47 -10.03
C SER A 270 -0.71 6.64 -11.07
N HIS A 271 -0.01 7.78 -11.03
CA HIS A 271 1.11 8.05 -11.94
C HIS A 271 2.30 7.14 -11.66
N LEU A 272 2.67 6.97 -10.38
CA LEU A 272 3.74 6.08 -9.97
C LEU A 272 3.47 4.63 -10.41
N LEU A 273 2.25 4.13 -10.20
CA LEU A 273 1.88 2.77 -10.61
C LEU A 273 1.98 2.58 -12.13
N ALA A 274 1.52 3.55 -12.91
CA ALA A 274 1.68 3.52 -14.37
C ALA A 274 3.15 3.51 -14.79
N LYS A 275 4.01 4.29 -14.13
CA LYS A 275 5.45 4.31 -14.41
C LYS A 275 6.17 3.02 -14.03
N LEU A 276 5.77 2.36 -12.95
CA LEU A 276 6.27 1.02 -12.63
C LEU A 276 5.87 0.01 -13.72
N GLU A 277 4.62 0.06 -14.18
CA GLU A 277 4.15 -0.80 -15.28
C GLU A 277 4.92 -0.55 -16.59
N GLU A 278 5.16 0.73 -16.95
CA GLU A 278 5.98 1.11 -18.11
C GLU A 278 7.43 0.59 -18.02
N LEU A 279 7.98 0.49 -16.80
CA LEU A 279 9.30 -0.10 -16.55
C LEU A 279 9.30 -1.64 -16.58
N GLY A 280 8.13 -2.28 -16.75
CA GLY A 280 7.96 -3.73 -16.70
C GLY A 280 7.95 -4.30 -15.28
N ILE A 281 7.68 -3.46 -14.27
CA ILE A 281 7.68 -3.80 -12.85
C ILE A 281 6.25 -4.08 -12.42
N LYS A 282 5.99 -5.34 -12.03
CA LYS A 282 4.68 -5.77 -11.53
C LYS A 282 4.70 -5.89 -10.02
N LEU A 283 3.87 -5.09 -9.35
CA LEU A 283 3.64 -5.23 -7.91
C LEU A 283 2.70 -6.42 -7.65
N PRO A 284 2.89 -7.18 -6.56
CA PRO A 284 1.91 -8.16 -6.10
C PRO A 284 0.54 -7.50 -5.89
N SER A 285 -0.53 -8.23 -6.24
CA SER A 285 -1.89 -7.70 -6.19
C SER A 285 -2.34 -7.35 -4.78
N ASN A 286 -1.73 -7.94 -3.75
CA ASN A 286 -2.03 -7.71 -2.34
C ASN A 286 -1.23 -6.60 -1.65
N VAL A 287 -0.41 -5.84 -2.40
CA VAL A 287 0.30 -4.66 -1.86
C VAL A 287 -0.69 -3.53 -1.56
N PHE A 288 -0.52 -2.90 -0.40
CA PHE A 288 -1.22 -1.67 -0.07
C PHE A 288 -0.51 -0.47 -0.71
N VAL A 289 -1.30 0.45 -1.27
CA VAL A 289 -0.81 1.74 -1.77
C VAL A 289 -1.43 2.82 -0.91
N LEU A 290 -0.59 3.44 -0.07
CA LEU A 290 -0.96 4.50 0.85
C LEU A 290 -0.56 5.84 0.23
N ASP A 291 -1.50 6.76 0.11
CA ASP A 291 -1.22 8.13 -0.30
C ASP A 291 -1.18 9.03 0.94
N ALA A 292 0.03 9.45 1.33
CA ALA A 292 0.25 10.26 2.52
C ALA A 292 -0.44 11.62 2.40
N GLN A 293 -0.58 12.18 1.19
CA GLN A 293 -1.31 13.43 0.98
C GLN A 293 -2.82 13.23 1.19
N ALA A 294 -3.38 12.09 0.76
CA ALA A 294 -4.78 11.77 1.00
C ALA A 294 -5.07 11.54 2.49
N TYR A 295 -4.19 10.78 3.16
CA TYR A 295 -4.28 10.56 4.61
C TYR A 295 -4.23 11.87 5.39
N GLU A 296 -3.26 12.71 5.04
CA GLU A 296 -3.08 14.01 5.65
C GLU A 296 -4.30 14.92 5.50
N ARG A 297 -4.90 14.95 4.29
CA ARG A 297 -6.12 15.72 4.02
C ARG A 297 -7.29 15.21 4.87
N THR A 298 -7.41 13.89 5.05
CA THR A 298 -8.43 13.31 5.92
C THR A 298 -8.23 13.71 7.38
N LEU A 299 -6.99 13.64 7.89
CA LEU A 299 -6.66 14.10 9.25
C LEU A 299 -6.99 15.59 9.45
N PHE A 300 -6.67 16.44 8.47
CA PHE A 300 -7.00 17.87 8.54
C PHE A 300 -8.51 18.10 8.55
N ASN A 301 -9.26 17.45 7.66
CA ASN A 301 -10.72 17.59 7.61
C ASN A 301 -11.41 17.09 8.89
N GLN A 302 -10.78 16.16 9.62
CA GLN A 302 -11.26 15.65 10.91
C GLN A 302 -10.76 16.49 12.12
N GLY A 303 -9.96 17.54 11.89
CA GLY A 303 -9.45 18.41 12.94
C GLY A 303 -8.18 17.93 13.65
N PHE A 304 -7.66 16.75 13.30
CA PHE A 304 -6.46 16.17 13.93
C PHE A 304 -5.16 16.95 13.65
N ARG A 305 -5.15 17.81 12.63
CA ARG A 305 -4.00 18.65 12.28
C ARG A 305 -4.05 20.08 12.84
N GLY A 306 -5.12 20.42 13.58
CA GLY A 306 -5.34 21.78 14.12
C GLY A 306 -5.61 22.84 13.04
N GLU A 307 -5.70 24.09 13.47
CA GLU A 307 -5.90 25.23 12.57
C GLU A 307 -4.61 25.53 11.80
N MET A 308 -4.71 25.62 10.47
CA MET A 308 -3.60 25.95 9.59
C MET A 308 -3.85 27.28 8.87
N PRO A 309 -2.97 28.28 9.02
CA PRO A 309 -3.09 29.55 8.30
C PRO A 309 -3.14 29.31 6.79
N SER A 310 -4.10 29.93 6.11
CA SER A 310 -4.28 29.86 4.64
C SER A 310 -4.71 28.52 4.06
N ARG A 311 -5.11 27.53 4.88
CA ARG A 311 -5.60 26.25 4.39
C ARG A 311 -7.12 26.15 4.44
N GLN A 312 -7.73 25.87 3.29
CA GLN A 312 -9.17 25.58 3.20
C GLN A 312 -9.42 24.06 3.31
N PRO A 313 -10.57 23.63 3.86
CA PRO A 313 -11.00 22.24 3.81
C PRO A 313 -10.99 21.68 2.40
N GLY A 314 -10.53 20.43 2.24
CA GLY A 314 -10.39 19.78 0.93
C GLY A 314 -9.14 20.17 0.12
N MET A 315 -8.39 21.20 0.50
CA MET A 315 -7.11 21.51 -0.16
C MET A 315 -6.03 20.50 0.21
N SER A 316 -5.30 20.07 -0.82
CA SER A 316 -4.12 19.19 -0.67
C SER A 316 -2.85 20.04 -0.64
N MET A 317 -1.88 19.64 0.17
CA MET A 317 -0.60 20.34 0.30
C MET A 317 0.50 19.59 -0.46
N SER A 318 1.50 20.31 -1.00
CA SER A 318 2.71 19.70 -1.54
C SER A 318 3.52 19.02 -0.44
N LEU A 319 4.45 18.14 -0.82
CA LEU A 319 5.34 17.44 0.11
C LEU A 319 6.11 18.43 0.98
N ASP A 320 6.69 19.45 0.35
CA ASP A 320 7.43 20.51 1.03
C ASP A 320 6.58 21.23 2.08
N ASN A 321 5.33 21.55 1.75
CA ASN A 321 4.43 22.27 2.66
C ASN A 321 3.97 21.38 3.81
N ILE A 322 3.73 20.08 3.57
CA ILE A 322 3.41 19.12 4.63
C ILE A 322 4.58 18.99 5.60
N ILE A 323 5.79 18.77 5.09
CA ILE A 323 6.98 18.66 5.95
C ILE A 323 7.22 19.93 6.74
N ARG A 324 7.17 21.12 6.12
CA ARG A 324 7.34 22.40 6.82
C ARG A 324 6.30 22.60 7.92
N SER A 325 5.04 22.25 7.64
CA SER A 325 3.97 22.30 8.62
C SER A 325 4.20 21.35 9.78
N LEU A 326 4.61 20.11 9.51
CA LEU A 326 4.88 19.10 10.54
C LEU A 326 6.09 19.47 11.41
N LEU A 327 7.09 20.13 10.85
CA LEU A 327 8.27 20.61 11.57
C LEU A 327 8.04 21.97 12.27
N GLY A 328 6.89 22.61 12.09
CA GLY A 328 6.62 23.95 12.63
C GLY A 328 7.51 25.05 12.03
N VAL A 329 8.05 24.84 10.82
CA VAL A 329 8.99 25.78 10.19
C VAL A 329 8.25 26.70 9.23
N VAL A 330 8.36 28.01 9.46
CA VAL A 330 7.90 29.04 8.54
C VAL A 330 9.02 29.36 7.54
N GLY A 331 8.81 29.09 6.25
CA GLY A 331 9.81 29.33 5.20
C GLY A 331 9.19 29.49 3.81
N GLY A 332 9.97 30.03 2.86
CA GLY A 332 9.52 30.23 1.48
C GLY A 332 9.25 28.92 0.74
N VAL A 333 8.16 28.88 -0.02
CA VAL A 333 7.77 27.75 -0.88
C VAL A 333 8.87 27.45 -1.90
N GLY A 334 9.25 26.17 -2.05
CA GLY A 334 10.25 25.72 -3.03
C GLY A 334 11.72 25.95 -2.64
N GLY A 335 11.99 26.51 -1.46
CA GLY A 335 13.36 26.58 -0.92
C GLY A 335 13.80 25.27 -0.24
N PRO A 336 15.09 25.13 0.13
CA PRO A 336 15.55 24.01 0.93
C PRO A 336 14.82 23.90 2.28
N ILE A 337 14.60 22.68 2.75
CA ILE A 337 13.90 22.37 3.98
C ILE A 337 14.92 22.13 5.09
N PRO A 338 14.86 22.87 6.21
CA PRO A 338 15.77 22.64 7.33
C PRO A 338 15.36 21.36 8.07
N ILE A 339 16.23 20.35 8.07
CA ILE A 339 16.06 19.09 8.80
C ILE A 339 17.34 18.81 9.59
N GLY A 340 17.23 18.79 10.92
CA GLY A 340 18.33 18.64 11.90
C GLY A 340 19.65 19.31 11.50
N GLY A 341 19.56 20.60 11.19
CA GLY A 341 20.72 21.45 10.90
C GLY A 341 21.22 21.40 9.45
N ALA A 342 20.69 20.54 8.58
CA ALA A 342 21.00 20.56 7.15
C ALA A 342 19.84 21.11 6.31
N MET A 343 20.18 21.63 5.13
CA MET A 343 19.23 22.16 4.16
C MET A 343 18.98 21.10 3.08
N VAL A 344 17.83 20.43 3.14
CA VAL A 344 17.45 19.38 2.19
C VAL A 344 16.81 20.03 0.97
N THR A 345 17.35 19.75 -0.22
CA THR A 345 16.85 20.35 -1.47
C THR A 345 15.67 19.52 -2.01
N PRO A 346 14.50 20.14 -2.28
CA PRO A 346 13.35 19.45 -2.86
C PRO A 346 13.63 19.04 -4.32
N HIS A 347 12.83 18.12 -4.86
CA HIS A 347 12.90 17.63 -6.24
C HIS A 347 14.12 16.75 -6.58
N ASN A 348 14.96 16.45 -5.60
CA ASN A 348 15.84 15.28 -5.69
C ASN A 348 15.03 14.06 -5.26
N THR A 349 14.90 13.05 -6.12
CA THR A 349 14.07 11.86 -5.90
C THR A 349 14.48 11.06 -4.67
N GLY A 350 15.77 11.05 -4.30
CA GLY A 350 16.25 10.45 -3.06
C GLY A 350 15.74 11.19 -1.83
N ASN A 351 15.82 12.52 -1.86
CA ASN A 351 15.27 13.37 -0.80
C ASN A 351 13.74 13.26 -0.75
N ASP A 352 13.05 13.36 -1.88
CA ASP A 352 11.59 13.29 -1.95
C ASP A 352 11.06 11.94 -1.44
N ALA A 353 11.74 10.83 -1.76
CA ALA A 353 11.37 9.52 -1.25
C ALA A 353 11.52 9.46 0.28
N PHE A 354 12.64 9.95 0.82
CA PHE A 354 12.87 10.06 2.26
C PHE A 354 11.82 10.94 2.94
N LEU A 355 11.60 12.15 2.43
CA LEU A 355 10.66 13.12 2.96
C LEU A 355 9.22 12.59 2.91
N SER A 356 8.85 11.86 1.86
CA SER A 356 7.50 11.26 1.78
C SER A 356 7.29 10.21 2.87
N LEU A 357 8.31 9.40 3.15
CA LEU A 357 8.25 8.39 4.21
C LEU A 357 8.25 9.05 5.61
N LEU A 358 9.09 10.07 5.81
CA LEU A 358 9.14 10.87 7.03
C LEU A 358 7.80 11.57 7.29
N ALA A 359 7.22 12.20 6.27
CA ALA A 359 5.91 12.84 6.37
C ALA A 359 4.85 11.84 6.82
N PHE A 360 4.83 10.65 6.21
CA PHE A 360 3.92 9.58 6.63
C PHE A 360 4.13 9.22 8.10
N GLN A 361 5.37 8.97 8.52
CA GLN A 361 5.68 8.59 9.91
C GLN A 361 5.23 9.67 10.90
N MET A 362 5.52 10.95 10.64
CA MET A 362 5.11 12.06 11.49
C MET A 362 3.57 12.23 11.54
N LEU A 363 2.84 11.77 10.53
CA LEU A 363 1.37 11.82 10.54
C LEU A 363 0.74 10.69 11.37
N VAL A 364 1.39 9.54 11.46
CA VAL A 364 0.91 8.41 12.27
C VAL A 364 1.48 8.44 13.70
N GLU A 365 2.60 9.14 13.92
CA GLU A 365 3.32 9.20 15.19
C GLU A 365 3.70 10.66 15.55
N PRO A 366 2.73 11.57 15.75
CA PRO A 366 2.99 13.02 15.83
C PRO A 366 3.95 13.44 16.95
N ASP A 367 3.98 12.71 18.07
CA ASP A 367 4.79 13.05 19.25
C ASP A 367 6.07 12.20 19.38
N GLY A 368 6.23 11.15 18.56
CA GLY A 368 7.27 10.13 18.74
C GLY A 368 8.42 10.17 17.74
N VAL A 369 8.30 10.91 16.63
CA VAL A 369 9.33 10.91 15.58
C VAL A 369 10.51 11.80 15.96
N GLU A 370 11.69 11.20 16.07
CA GLU A 370 12.95 11.94 16.14
C GLU A 370 13.28 12.58 14.79
N ILE A 371 13.59 13.88 14.80
CA ILE A 371 13.96 14.60 13.57
C ILE A 371 15.40 14.22 13.18
N PRO A 372 15.63 13.80 11.93
CA PRO A 372 16.96 13.48 11.39
C PRO A 372 18.01 14.53 11.72
N ASN A 373 19.16 14.15 12.30
CA ASN A 373 20.32 15.00 12.55
C ASN A 373 21.40 14.79 11.48
N LEU A 374 21.26 15.53 10.38
CA LEU A 374 22.15 15.43 9.22
C LEU A 374 23.52 16.11 9.42
N SER A 375 23.72 16.86 10.51
CA SER A 375 24.98 17.58 10.77
C SER A 375 26.16 16.67 11.16
N ALA A 376 25.89 15.44 11.62
CA ALA A 376 26.90 14.50 12.09
C ALA A 376 27.48 13.59 10.99
N ARG A 377 26.85 13.54 9.81
CA ARG A 377 27.38 12.79 8.65
C ARG A 377 28.50 13.60 7.98
N LYS A 378 29.62 13.75 8.68
CA LYS A 378 30.89 14.12 8.04
C LYS A 378 31.24 13.00 7.07
N ILE A 379 31.12 13.36 5.81
CA ILE A 379 31.55 12.65 4.62
C ILE A 379 32.93 12.03 4.91
N ASN A 380 32.97 10.71 5.13
CA ASN A 380 34.19 9.93 5.01
C ASN A 380 34.51 9.79 3.51
N THR A 381 34.69 10.91 2.83
CA THR A 381 35.34 10.92 1.52
C THR A 381 36.74 10.43 1.82
N PRO A 382 37.17 9.28 1.26
CA PRO A 382 38.57 8.94 1.31
C PRO A 382 39.29 10.11 0.66
N MET A 383 40.02 10.88 1.47
CA MET A 383 40.91 11.92 0.99
C MET A 383 41.70 11.30 -0.18
N PRO A 384 41.73 11.92 -1.37
CA PRO A 384 42.62 11.45 -2.39
C PRO A 384 44.01 11.51 -1.75
N MET A 385 44.62 10.34 -1.55
CA MET A 385 46.01 10.23 -1.12
C MET A 385 46.79 11.18 -2.01
N ALA A 386 47.22 12.31 -1.43
CA ALA A 386 48.07 13.26 -2.11
C ALA A 386 49.29 12.46 -2.56
N MET A 387 49.37 12.21 -3.86
CA MET A 387 50.55 11.64 -4.48
C MET A 387 51.72 12.53 -4.05
N PRO A 388 52.75 11.98 -3.38
CA PRO A 388 53.91 12.78 -3.07
C PRO A 388 54.51 13.28 -4.39
N PRO A 389 55.05 14.51 -4.44
CA PRO A 389 55.62 15.04 -5.67
C PRO A 389 56.74 14.11 -6.14
N MET A 390 56.60 13.63 -7.39
CA MET A 390 57.66 12.93 -8.10
C MET A 390 58.89 13.83 -8.17
N MET A 391 59.87 13.55 -7.32
CA MET A 391 61.23 14.04 -7.48
C MET A 391 61.85 13.32 -8.69
N ALA A 392 62.40 14.11 -9.61
CA ALA A 392 63.15 13.63 -10.77
C ALA A 392 64.33 12.72 -10.34
N PRO A 393 64.65 11.67 -11.12
CA PRO A 393 65.78 10.79 -10.79
C PRO A 393 67.10 11.41 -11.26
N PRO A 394 68.18 11.41 -10.44
CA PRO A 394 69.53 11.55 -10.94
C PRO A 394 70.11 10.18 -11.31
N MET A 395 71.06 10.24 -12.23
CA MET A 395 71.62 9.14 -13.02
C MET A 395 72.33 8.03 -12.21
N MET A 396 72.37 6.85 -12.85
CA MET A 396 73.18 5.67 -12.51
C MET A 396 74.69 5.97 -12.41
N PRO A 397 75.45 5.09 -11.75
CA PRO A 397 76.36 4.28 -12.57
C PRO A 397 76.40 2.78 -12.23
N MET A 398 76.74 2.06 -13.29
CA MET A 398 77.00 0.63 -13.49
C MET A 398 77.75 -0.10 -12.36
N ALA A 399 77.30 -1.32 -12.05
CA ALA A 399 78.20 -2.42 -11.69
C ALA A 399 77.64 -3.79 -12.12
N THR A 400 78.50 -4.52 -12.80
CA THR A 400 78.42 -5.85 -13.40
C THR A 400 78.38 -6.99 -12.39
N GLY A 401 77.67 -8.10 -12.70
CA GLY A 401 78.06 -9.43 -12.22
C GLY A 401 76.96 -10.46 -11.93
N LEU A 402 76.54 -11.19 -12.99
CA LEU A 402 76.35 -12.66 -13.10
C LEU A 402 75.43 -13.48 -12.12
N PRO A 403 74.99 -14.70 -12.55
CA PRO A 403 73.68 -15.28 -12.22
C PRO A 403 73.75 -16.52 -11.30
N MET A 404 72.64 -16.94 -10.70
CA MET A 404 72.40 -18.36 -10.36
C MET A 404 70.91 -18.71 -10.18
N MET A 405 70.57 -19.89 -10.73
CA MET A 405 69.51 -20.87 -10.38
C MET A 405 69.06 -20.84 -8.90
N GLY A 406 67.87 -21.25 -8.45
CA GLY A 406 66.80 -22.09 -8.97
C GLY A 406 66.11 -22.79 -7.77
N LEU A 407 64.90 -23.34 -8.00
CA LEU A 407 64.20 -24.41 -7.22
C LEU A 407 63.29 -24.05 -6.01
N PRO A 408 62.29 -24.92 -5.68
CA PRO A 408 60.87 -24.57 -5.49
C PRO A 408 60.34 -24.89 -4.05
N PRO A 409 59.01 -24.92 -3.75
CA PRO A 409 58.46 -24.76 -2.40
C PRO A 409 58.25 -26.09 -1.65
N PRO A 410 58.04 -26.07 -0.32
CA PRO A 410 57.53 -27.23 0.40
C PRO A 410 56.00 -27.18 0.58
N VAL A 411 55.36 -28.23 0.06
CA VAL A 411 54.05 -28.76 0.44
C VAL A 411 54.20 -29.60 1.71
N ARG A 412 53.20 -29.60 2.62
CA ARG A 412 52.84 -30.69 3.57
C ARG A 412 51.62 -30.29 4.44
N PRO A 413 50.89 -31.21 5.11
CA PRO A 413 49.96 -32.19 4.52
C PRO A 413 48.57 -32.19 5.23
N SER A 414 47.61 -32.92 4.64
CA SER A 414 46.31 -33.25 5.23
C SER A 414 46.37 -34.34 6.31
N MET A 415 45.55 -34.20 7.35
CA MET A 415 44.89 -35.24 8.19
C MET A 415 44.08 -34.45 9.24
N GLY A 416 42.77 -34.56 9.48
CA GLY A 416 41.81 -35.62 9.21
C GLY A 416 41.52 -36.40 10.49
N TRP A 417 40.67 -35.92 11.40
CA TRP A 417 39.99 -36.76 12.41
C TRP A 417 38.61 -36.21 12.79
N ARG A 418 37.64 -37.13 12.76
CA ARG A 418 36.26 -37.04 13.25
C ARG A 418 36.24 -37.00 14.78
N ASN A 419 35.28 -36.28 15.37
CA ASN A 419 34.33 -36.84 16.34
C ASN A 419 33.25 -35.83 16.79
N SER A 420 31.99 -36.21 16.56
CA SER A 420 30.78 -36.08 17.40
C SER A 420 30.52 -34.82 18.27
N MET A 421 29.48 -34.06 17.88
CA MET A 421 28.30 -33.48 18.61
C MET A 421 28.47 -32.90 20.05
N PRO A 422 27.72 -31.86 20.51
CA PRO A 422 26.34 -31.51 20.11
C PRO A 422 25.95 -30.00 20.01
N ILE A 423 24.86 -29.75 19.27
CA ILE A 423 23.75 -28.79 19.50
C ILE A 423 24.07 -27.46 20.24
N MET A 424 24.11 -26.34 19.49
CA MET A 424 23.59 -24.99 19.84
C MET A 424 23.50 -24.14 18.55
N PRO A 425 22.68 -23.07 18.49
CA PRO A 425 22.22 -22.45 17.25
C PRO A 425 23.25 -21.44 16.72
N ASP A 426 23.67 -21.62 15.46
CA ASP A 426 24.58 -20.68 14.81
C ASP A 426 23.85 -19.46 14.25
N ASP A 427 24.46 -18.35 14.64
CA ASP A 427 24.33 -16.96 14.26
C ASP A 427 24.63 -16.76 12.76
N LEU A 428 23.65 -16.28 12.00
CA LEU A 428 23.73 -16.03 10.55
C LEU A 428 24.06 -14.56 10.22
N ALA A 429 24.69 -13.82 11.13
CA ALA A 429 24.91 -12.38 10.97
C ALA A 429 26.12 -11.99 10.09
N ASP A 430 26.98 -12.91 9.64
CA ASP A 430 28.28 -12.54 9.02
C ASP A 430 28.48 -12.90 7.53
N GLU A 431 27.44 -13.27 6.76
CA GLU A 431 27.58 -13.67 5.34
C GLU A 431 26.87 -12.77 4.31
N PHE A 432 26.79 -11.45 4.54
CA PHE A 432 26.33 -10.50 3.49
C PHE A 432 27.22 -9.26 3.33
N GLY A 433 28.52 -9.41 3.59
CA GLY A 433 29.55 -8.43 3.25
C GLY A 433 30.28 -8.76 1.95
N GLN A 434 30.18 -7.85 0.97
CA GLN A 434 31.07 -7.71 -0.20
C GLN A 434 30.90 -8.67 -1.39
N ILE A 435 29.94 -8.37 -2.27
CA ILE A 435 30.05 -8.80 -3.68
C ILE A 435 30.82 -7.72 -4.46
N ARG A 436 32.12 -7.95 -4.67
CA ARG A 436 32.92 -7.27 -5.70
C ARG A 436 32.65 -7.94 -7.05
N VAL A 437 31.97 -7.24 -7.96
CA VAL A 437 31.81 -7.69 -9.34
C VAL A 437 33.12 -7.46 -10.09
N SER A 438 33.87 -8.54 -10.36
CA SER A 438 35.00 -8.53 -11.29
C SER A 438 34.54 -8.98 -12.67
N THR A 439 34.86 -8.18 -13.68
CA THR A 439 34.59 -8.39 -15.10
C THR A 439 35.70 -9.20 -15.77
N ALA A 440 35.35 -10.25 -16.52
CA ALA A 440 36.17 -10.82 -17.61
C ALA A 440 35.33 -11.76 -18.52
N PRO A 441 35.72 -11.99 -19.79
CA PRO A 441 34.78 -12.05 -20.90
C PRO A 441 34.61 -13.41 -21.59
N ALA A 442 33.50 -13.49 -22.34
CA ALA A 442 33.29 -14.13 -23.65
C ALA A 442 33.83 -15.55 -23.93
N GLY A 443 32.89 -16.48 -24.17
CA GLY A 443 33.11 -17.70 -24.94
C GLY A 443 31.78 -18.17 -25.52
N GLY A 444 31.61 -18.03 -26.84
CA GLY A 444 30.38 -18.37 -27.54
C GLY A 444 30.26 -19.84 -27.92
N HIS A 445 29.03 -20.33 -28.07
CA HIS A 445 28.76 -21.45 -28.96
C HIS A 445 27.39 -21.30 -29.66
N LYS A 446 27.43 -21.50 -30.97
CA LYS A 446 26.31 -21.62 -31.91
C LYS A 446 25.82 -23.07 -31.93
N GLY A 447 24.53 -23.24 -32.23
CA GLY A 447 23.92 -24.48 -32.72
C GLY A 447 22.40 -24.43 -32.48
N SER A 448 21.60 -23.84 -33.38
CA SER A 448 21.01 -24.43 -34.59
C SER A 448 20.12 -25.66 -34.33
N GLY A 449 18.82 -25.52 -34.63
CA GLY A 449 18.04 -26.63 -35.18
C GLY A 449 16.61 -26.76 -34.67
N LEU A 450 15.65 -26.34 -35.51
CA LEU A 450 14.45 -27.08 -35.94
C LEU A 450 13.47 -27.57 -34.85
N GLY A 451 12.15 -27.37 -34.91
CA GLY A 451 11.28 -26.85 -35.95
C GLY A 451 9.82 -27.17 -35.62
N GLY A 452 8.91 -26.44 -36.27
CA GLY A 452 7.51 -26.77 -36.50
C GLY A 452 6.51 -26.59 -35.34
N ALA A 453 5.22 -26.40 -35.56
CA ALA A 453 4.41 -25.99 -36.70
C ALA A 453 2.94 -25.88 -36.20
N HIS A 454 2.12 -25.03 -36.84
CA HIS A 454 0.62 -24.99 -36.80
C HIS A 454 -0.04 -24.56 -35.46
N ALA A 455 -1.15 -23.80 -35.39
CA ALA A 455 -2.30 -23.55 -36.28
C ALA A 455 -2.91 -22.16 -35.92
N THR A 456 -3.11 -21.20 -36.83
CA THR A 456 -4.32 -20.87 -37.63
C THR A 456 -5.66 -20.65 -36.89
N GLY A 457 -6.23 -19.45 -37.10
CA GLY A 457 -7.68 -19.13 -37.16
C GLY A 457 -8.33 -18.75 -35.82
N LEU A 458 -9.17 -17.72 -35.67
CA LEU A 458 -9.99 -16.96 -36.62
C LEU A 458 -10.34 -15.59 -36.00
N ALA A 459 -10.31 -14.56 -36.85
CA ALA A 459 -10.96 -13.28 -36.63
C ALA A 459 -12.45 -13.38 -37.00
N ALA A 460 -13.31 -12.70 -36.25
CA ALA A 460 -14.69 -12.43 -36.67
C ALA A 460 -14.99 -10.94 -36.47
N THR A 461 -14.89 -10.23 -37.59
CA THR A 461 -15.49 -8.93 -37.85
C THR A 461 -16.96 -9.10 -38.18
N THR A 462 -17.85 -8.33 -37.55
CA THR A 462 -19.18 -8.03 -38.11
C THR A 462 -19.49 -6.57 -37.87
N GLY A 463 -19.47 -5.80 -38.97
CA GLY A 463 -20.15 -4.52 -39.06
C GLY A 463 -21.65 -4.71 -39.30
N GLY A 464 -22.42 -3.65 -39.01
CA GLY A 464 -23.85 -3.60 -39.28
C GLY A 464 -24.40 -2.21 -38.97
N ALA A 465 -24.35 -1.34 -39.96
CA ALA A 465 -25.01 -0.03 -39.98
C ALA A 465 -26.48 -0.17 -40.38
N HIS A 466 -27.37 0.62 -39.77
CA HIS A 466 -28.67 1.17 -40.22
C HIS A 466 -29.42 1.62 -38.94
N GLY A 467 -30.12 2.75 -38.83
CA GLY A 467 -30.47 3.81 -39.76
C GLY A 467 -31.13 4.95 -38.98
N ARG A 468 -31.07 6.16 -39.56
CA ARG A 468 -31.75 7.38 -39.11
C ARG A 468 -33.28 7.20 -39.06
N ALA A 469 -33.93 7.79 -38.07
CA ALA A 469 -35.21 8.48 -38.25
C ALA A 469 -35.35 9.61 -37.22
N ALA A 470 -35.48 10.83 -37.75
CA ALA A 470 -35.82 12.03 -37.03
C ALA A 470 -37.32 12.04 -36.68
N ASN A 471 -37.71 12.66 -35.57
CA ASN A 471 -38.97 13.38 -35.56
C ASN A 471 -38.96 14.59 -34.62
N ARG A 472 -39.53 15.67 -35.13
CA ARG A 472 -39.55 17.04 -34.60
C ARG A 472 -40.57 17.22 -33.47
N SER A 473 -40.29 18.23 -32.64
CA SER A 473 -41.14 18.95 -31.67
C SER A 473 -42.45 19.50 -32.29
N PRO A 474 -43.45 20.04 -31.54
CA PRO A 474 -43.35 21.18 -30.58
C PRO A 474 -44.10 20.91 -29.25
N GLY A 475 -43.80 21.52 -28.10
CA GLY A 475 -43.84 22.95 -27.78
C GLY A 475 -45.09 23.24 -26.93
N ARG A 476 -44.93 23.67 -25.67
CA ARG A 476 -45.90 24.53 -24.97
C ARG A 476 -45.28 25.17 -23.72
N HIS A 477 -45.25 26.49 -23.80
CA HIS A 477 -44.88 27.48 -22.80
C HIS A 477 -46.18 27.87 -22.08
N LEU A 478 -46.22 27.88 -20.75
CA LEU A 478 -47.15 28.71 -19.96
C LEU A 478 -46.50 29.02 -18.61
N ASP A 479 -46.27 30.32 -18.40
CA ASP A 479 -46.02 30.97 -17.12
C ASP A 479 -47.27 30.91 -16.23
N VAL A 480 -47.09 30.73 -14.91
CA VAL A 480 -47.90 31.40 -13.87
C VAL A 480 -47.06 31.56 -12.59
N ASP A 481 -46.99 32.80 -12.12
CA ASP A 481 -46.46 33.27 -10.83
C ASP A 481 -47.06 32.57 -9.60
N SER A 482 -46.29 32.45 -8.50
CA SER A 482 -46.68 33.02 -7.20
C SER A 482 -45.67 32.69 -6.08
N GLN A 483 -45.05 33.77 -5.60
CA GLN A 483 -44.83 34.18 -4.20
C GLN A 483 -44.69 33.13 -3.07
N GLY A 484 -43.65 33.33 -2.24
CA GLY A 484 -43.74 33.10 -0.79
C GLY A 484 -42.49 32.53 -0.13
N GLY A 485 -41.49 33.37 0.16
CA GLY A 485 -40.39 33.01 1.07
C GLY A 485 -40.78 33.10 2.55
N PRO A 486 -39.89 32.64 3.45
CA PRO A 486 -39.61 33.46 4.63
C PRO A 486 -38.11 33.60 4.94
N ARG A 487 -37.75 34.84 5.24
CA ARG A 487 -36.51 35.29 5.89
C ARG A 487 -36.43 34.75 7.33
N MET A 488 -35.30 34.18 7.74
CA MET A 488 -34.93 34.13 9.16
C MET A 488 -33.93 35.24 9.50
N ARG A 489 -34.26 35.91 10.60
CA ARG A 489 -33.61 37.08 11.17
C ARG A 489 -32.31 36.72 11.89
N THR A 490 -31.32 37.56 11.69
CA THR A 490 -30.22 37.85 12.62
C THR A 490 -30.75 38.39 13.96
N LEU A 491 -30.24 37.89 15.07
CA LEU A 491 -30.28 38.57 16.36
C LEU A 491 -28.87 38.61 16.96
N SER A 492 -28.32 39.81 17.00
CA SER A 492 -27.23 40.24 17.89
C SER A 492 -27.83 40.67 19.23
N GLY A 493 -27.12 40.44 20.34
CA GLY A 493 -27.50 40.96 21.65
C GLY A 493 -26.43 40.69 22.71
N ASN A 494 -25.63 41.72 23.00
CA ASN A 494 -24.63 41.79 24.06
C ASN A 494 -25.27 41.97 25.47
N ALA A 495 -24.45 41.65 26.48
CA ALA A 495 -24.27 42.35 27.77
C ALA A 495 -24.82 41.74 29.09
N LEU A 496 -23.86 41.38 29.95
CA LEU A 496 -23.70 41.69 31.39
C LEU A 496 -24.77 41.28 32.42
N ARG A 497 -24.36 40.45 33.41
CA ARG A 497 -24.34 40.83 34.84
C ARG A 497 -23.53 39.89 35.73
N GLN A 498 -22.77 40.51 36.65
CA GLN A 498 -22.04 39.93 37.79
C GLN A 498 -22.96 39.69 39.01
N GLY A 499 -22.47 38.88 39.97
CA GLY A 499 -22.83 38.89 41.41
C GLY A 499 -23.28 37.52 41.93
N ARG A 500 -22.41 36.73 42.57
CA ARG A 500 -22.21 36.59 44.03
C ARG A 500 -23.47 36.21 44.81
N GLU A 501 -23.49 34.97 45.32
CA GLU A 501 -23.34 34.62 46.75
C GLU A 501 -22.53 33.33 46.87
#